data_AF-A0A7X3V9P2-F1
#
_entry.id   AF-A0A7X3V9P2-F1
#
_cell.length_a   1.000
_cell.length_b   1.000
_cell.length_c   1.000
_cell.angle_alpha   90.00
_cell.angle_beta   90.00
_cell.angle_gamma   90.00
#
_symmetry.space_group_name_H-M   'P 1'
#
loop_
_entity.id
_entity.type
_entity.pdbx_description
1 polymer ?
#
loop_
_entity_poly.entity_id
_entity_poly.type
_entity_poly.pdbx_seq_one_letter_code
_entity_poly.pdbx_strand_id
1 'polypeptide(L)'
;MFGRIRTDLCFPGKALHDYKPRHRNVEYELFPLGRPRSQTNGEGEDPPAESFVLRADDLGLPQARHRVIIVGIRRDRAARARDALNPLDSAGEPATLADVLQGLPQLRSGLSRTTDSDRAWEDAVRASADRLLKSDGFLPSPMRDEFARIAAELRTPASGRGGRFVPATELSPLYEPSWFVDPKIEGVLNHESRGHMSEDLTRYLFAAVFGRVEQRSPTLADFPTGLLPNHRNVRSALRGSLFSDRFRVQLLDRPSTTVTSHISKDGHYYIHPDPAQCRSLTVREAARLQTFPDNYFFEGPRTKQYVQVGNAVPPLLARRIACVLADALGLVPS
;
A
#
# COMPACT_ATOMS: atom_id res chain seq x y z
N MET A 1 11.60 24.77 7.67
CA MET A 1 12.11 23.42 8.02
C MET A 1 12.96 22.81 6.90
N PHE A 2 12.44 22.72 5.67
CA PHE A 2 13.16 22.12 4.53
C PHE A 2 14.49 22.81 4.18
N GLY A 3 14.57 24.15 4.24
CA GLY A 3 15.82 24.87 3.97
C GLY A 3 16.99 24.47 4.87
N ARG A 4 16.74 24.19 6.16
CA ARG A 4 17.78 23.70 7.08
C ARG A 4 18.25 22.29 6.73
N ILE A 5 17.31 21.40 6.41
CA ILE A 5 17.62 20.04 5.94
C ILE A 5 18.49 20.10 4.67
N ARG A 6 18.13 20.97 3.72
CA ARG A 6 18.91 21.19 2.49
C ARG A 6 20.33 21.64 2.80
N THR A 7 20.50 22.66 3.66
CA THR A 7 21.83 23.13 4.08
C THR A 7 22.65 22.02 4.74
N ASP A 8 22.03 21.27 5.65
CA ASP A 8 22.71 20.17 6.36
C ASP A 8 23.15 19.06 5.39
N LEU A 9 22.34 18.74 4.37
CA LEU A 9 22.67 17.75 3.34
C LEU A 9 23.72 18.24 2.33
N CYS A 10 23.75 19.54 2.01
CA CYS A 10 24.82 20.13 1.19
C CYS A 10 26.17 20.15 1.94
N PHE A 11 26.14 20.33 3.26
CA PHE A 11 27.33 20.46 4.11
C PHE A 11 27.29 19.52 5.33
N PRO A 12 27.28 18.19 5.13
CA PRO A 12 27.06 17.23 6.23
C PRO A 12 28.16 17.30 7.29
N GLY A 13 29.40 17.63 6.91
CA GLY A 13 30.51 17.80 7.83
C GLY A 13 30.39 19.02 8.77
N LYS A 14 29.54 20.01 8.42
CA LYS A 14 29.21 21.16 9.30
C LYS A 14 28.00 20.87 10.19
N ALA A 15 27.08 20.02 9.73
CA ALA A 15 25.88 19.64 10.47
C ALA A 15 26.17 18.65 11.62
N LEU A 16 27.21 17.81 11.49
CA LEU A 16 27.59 16.81 12.49
C LEU A 16 28.74 17.33 13.37
N HIS A 17 28.49 17.47 14.67
CA HIS A 17 29.46 18.02 15.64
C HIS A 17 30.74 17.17 15.80
N ASP A 18 30.70 15.87 15.51
CA ASP A 18 31.78 14.90 15.75
C ASP A 18 32.60 14.52 14.50
N TYR A 19 32.46 15.25 13.39
CA TYR A 19 33.11 14.89 12.13
C TYR A 19 34.61 15.26 12.12
N LYS A 20 35.47 14.30 11.73
CA LYS A 20 36.93 14.50 11.61
C LYS A 20 37.24 15.69 10.67
N PRO A 21 38.26 16.54 10.97
CA PRO A 21 38.55 17.76 10.21
C PRO A 21 38.67 17.55 8.69
N ARG A 22 39.25 16.42 8.27
CA ARG A 22 39.45 16.04 6.86
C ARG A 22 38.17 15.90 6.03
N HIS A 23 37.01 15.83 6.67
CA HIS A 23 35.73 15.69 5.98
C HIS A 23 34.78 16.89 6.17
N ARG A 24 35.21 17.95 6.87
CA ARG A 24 34.42 19.19 7.04
C ARG A 24 34.18 19.95 5.73
N ASN A 25 35.04 19.73 4.73
CA ASN A 25 35.01 20.43 3.45
C ASN A 25 34.36 19.60 2.32
N VAL A 26 33.73 18.47 2.63
CA VAL A 26 33.00 17.70 1.61
C VAL A 26 31.64 18.35 1.38
N GLU A 27 31.36 18.71 0.14
CA GLU A 27 30.14 19.39 -0.29
C GLU A 27 29.36 18.49 -1.26
N TYR A 28 28.04 18.57 -1.17
CA TYR A 28 27.12 17.86 -2.05
C TYR A 28 26.26 18.85 -2.82
N GLU A 29 25.98 18.51 -4.07
CA GLU A 29 24.96 19.12 -4.89
C GLU A 29 23.73 18.22 -4.87
N LEU A 30 22.57 18.82 -4.61
CA LEU A 30 21.32 18.09 -4.43
C LEU A 30 20.47 18.16 -5.68
N PHE A 31 20.13 17.01 -6.22
CA PHE A 31 19.38 16.86 -7.44
C PHE A 31 17.96 16.35 -7.12
N PRO A 32 16.91 17.05 -7.57
CA PRO A 32 15.56 16.54 -7.54
C PRO A 32 15.38 15.47 -8.62
N LEU A 33 14.57 14.45 -8.32
CA LEU A 33 14.16 13.45 -9.31
C LEU A 33 12.68 13.58 -9.69
N GLY A 34 11.93 14.46 -9.02
CA GLY A 34 10.53 14.75 -9.32
C GLY A 34 10.39 16.00 -10.18
N ARG A 35 9.22 16.16 -10.80
CA ARG A 35 8.86 17.36 -11.56
C ARG A 35 7.94 18.25 -10.71
N PRO A 36 8.23 19.56 -10.54
CA PRO A 36 7.29 20.48 -9.90
C PRO A 36 6.00 20.59 -10.74
N ARG A 37 4.85 20.80 -10.09
CA ARG A 37 3.55 20.96 -10.78
C ARG A 37 3.40 22.30 -11.52
N SER A 38 4.16 23.32 -11.14
CA SER A 38 4.21 24.62 -11.82
C SER A 38 5.60 24.84 -12.41
N GLN A 39 5.69 24.90 -13.74
CA GLN A 39 6.89 25.42 -14.40
C GLN A 39 6.88 26.94 -14.32
N THR A 40 7.82 27.50 -13.56
CA THR A 40 8.35 28.84 -13.79
C THR A 40 9.86 28.73 -13.60
N ASN A 41 10.59 28.51 -14.68
CA ASN A 41 12.05 28.54 -14.65
C ASN A 41 12.49 30.00 -14.49
N GLY A 42 13.31 30.25 -13.47
CA GLY A 42 14.46 31.15 -13.60
C GLY A 42 15.71 30.27 -13.59
N GLU A 43 16.55 30.38 -14.62
CA GLU A 43 17.88 29.75 -14.59
C GLU A 43 18.67 30.32 -13.40
N GLY A 44 19.14 29.46 -12.50
CA GLY A 44 20.00 29.84 -11.37
C GLY A 44 19.36 29.84 -9.97
N GLU A 45 18.07 29.50 -9.83
CA GLU A 45 17.44 29.33 -8.51
C GLU A 45 17.49 27.88 -8.00
N ASP A 46 17.63 27.74 -6.69
CA ASP A 46 17.58 26.44 -6.00
C ASP A 46 16.23 25.73 -6.28
N PRO A 47 16.22 24.42 -6.60
CA PRO A 47 14.98 23.73 -6.94
C PRO A 47 13.99 23.73 -5.76
N PRO A 48 12.69 23.98 -6.02
CA PRO A 48 11.67 24.08 -4.96
C PRO A 48 11.51 22.74 -4.24
N ALA A 49 11.08 22.77 -2.97
CA ALA A 49 10.94 21.55 -2.15
C ALA A 49 10.06 20.46 -2.79
N GLU A 50 9.07 20.87 -3.57
CA GLU A 50 8.14 19.98 -4.29
C GLU A 50 8.82 19.13 -5.36
N SER A 51 9.91 19.61 -5.96
CA SER A 51 10.69 18.85 -6.95
C SER A 51 11.37 17.61 -6.36
N PHE A 52 11.54 17.57 -5.03
CA PHE A 52 12.09 16.41 -4.33
C PHE A 52 10.99 15.40 -3.94
N VAL A 53 9.72 15.68 -4.21
CA VAL A 53 8.62 14.76 -3.94
C VAL A 53 8.40 13.85 -5.15
N LEU A 54 8.66 12.56 -4.96
CA LEU A 54 8.24 11.52 -5.89
C LEU A 54 6.88 10.98 -5.50
N ARG A 55 5.98 10.94 -6.47
CA ARG A 55 4.63 10.40 -6.35
C ARG A 55 4.58 9.09 -7.12
N ALA A 56 4.38 7.98 -6.41
CA ALA A 56 4.51 6.65 -6.99
C ALA A 56 3.46 6.38 -8.08
N ASP A 57 2.24 6.87 -7.89
CA ASP A 57 1.15 6.86 -8.85
C ASP A 57 1.46 7.68 -10.12
N ASP A 58 2.04 8.88 -10.01
CA ASP A 58 2.50 9.63 -11.20
C ASP A 58 3.58 8.85 -11.99
N LEU A 59 4.28 7.92 -11.33
CA LEU A 59 5.28 7.04 -11.91
C LEU A 59 4.69 5.67 -12.31
N GLY A 60 3.36 5.51 -12.32
CA GLY A 60 2.70 4.30 -12.80
C GLY A 60 2.61 3.16 -11.78
N LEU A 61 3.00 3.37 -10.52
CA LEU A 61 3.01 2.33 -9.49
C LEU A 61 1.63 2.16 -8.84
N PRO A 62 1.29 0.97 -8.31
CA PRO A 62 -0.04 0.61 -7.82
C PRO A 62 -0.39 1.19 -6.43
N GLN A 63 0.14 2.36 -6.09
CA GLN A 63 -0.02 2.94 -4.76
C GLN A 63 0.09 4.47 -4.79
N ALA A 64 -0.86 5.15 -4.16
CA ALA A 64 -0.81 6.58 -3.89
C ALA A 64 0.17 6.88 -2.74
N ARG A 65 1.47 6.72 -2.99
CA ARG A 65 2.55 6.98 -2.03
C ARG A 65 3.43 8.12 -2.51
N HIS A 66 3.52 9.16 -1.69
CA HIS A 66 4.41 10.29 -1.96
C HIS A 66 5.60 10.24 -0.99
N ARG A 67 6.83 10.36 -1.51
CA ARG A 67 8.06 10.38 -0.72
C ARG A 67 8.94 11.53 -1.14
N VAL A 68 9.58 12.17 -0.17
CA VAL A 68 10.72 13.05 -0.45
C VAL A 68 11.94 12.17 -0.71
N ILE A 69 12.53 12.27 -1.90
CA ILE A 69 13.78 11.61 -2.28
C ILE A 69 14.77 12.68 -2.71
N ILE A 70 15.92 12.70 -2.04
CA ILE A 70 16.99 13.66 -2.29
C ILE A 70 18.22 12.88 -2.75
N VAL A 71 18.69 13.19 -3.95
CA VAL A 71 19.95 12.66 -4.47
C VAL A 71 21.04 13.69 -4.19
N GLY A 72 22.00 13.34 -3.35
CA GLY A 72 23.20 14.14 -3.16
C GLY A 72 24.37 13.55 -3.92
N ILE A 73 24.94 14.29 -4.87
CA ILE A 73 26.19 13.90 -5.54
C ILE A 73 27.29 14.84 -5.05
N ARG A 74 28.44 14.28 -4.70
CA ARG A 74 29.58 15.06 -4.22
C ARG A 74 29.95 16.10 -5.28
N ARG A 75 30.11 17.36 -4.87
CA ARG A 75 30.19 18.52 -5.78
C ARG A 75 31.33 18.41 -6.81
N ASP A 76 32.47 17.84 -6.42
CA ASP A 76 33.61 17.56 -7.31
C ASP A 76 33.38 16.40 -8.31
N ARG A 77 32.27 15.66 -8.18
CA ARG A 77 31.84 14.57 -9.07
C ARG A 77 30.51 14.84 -9.76
N ALA A 78 29.87 15.98 -9.46
CA ALA A 78 28.53 16.30 -9.93
C ALA A 78 28.48 16.82 -11.38
N ALA A 79 29.63 17.18 -11.98
CA ALA A 79 29.69 17.82 -13.30
C ALA A 79 28.88 17.07 -14.37
N ARG A 80 29.11 15.76 -14.54
CA ARG A 80 28.36 14.94 -15.50
C ARG A 80 26.87 14.86 -15.18
N ALA A 81 26.53 14.76 -13.90
CA ALA A 81 25.14 14.62 -13.48
C ALA A 81 24.32 15.89 -13.69
N ARG A 82 24.94 17.09 -13.69
CA ARG A 82 24.24 18.34 -14.03
C ARG A 82 23.62 18.32 -15.42
N ASP A 83 24.33 17.71 -16.36
CA ASP A 83 23.92 17.69 -17.76
C ASP A 83 23.08 16.44 -18.10
N ALA A 84 23.30 15.34 -17.38
CA ALA A 84 22.74 14.03 -17.72
C ALA A 84 21.63 13.52 -16.79
N LEU A 85 21.50 14.04 -15.57
CA LEU A 85 20.51 13.55 -14.61
C LEU A 85 19.15 14.18 -14.89
N ASN A 86 18.28 13.40 -15.53
CA ASN A 86 16.91 13.81 -15.82
C ASN A 86 15.96 13.40 -14.67
N PRO A 87 14.90 14.18 -14.39
CA PRO A 87 13.81 13.75 -13.53
C PRO A 87 13.17 12.47 -14.07
N LEU A 88 12.64 11.64 -13.17
CA LEU A 88 11.92 10.43 -13.58
C LEU A 88 10.71 10.81 -14.44
N ASP A 89 10.53 10.08 -15.54
CA ASP A 89 9.37 10.24 -16.39
C ASP A 89 8.10 9.74 -15.71
N SER A 90 7.04 10.52 -15.85
CA SER A 90 5.69 10.06 -15.50
C SER A 90 5.32 8.89 -16.38
N ALA A 91 4.73 7.86 -15.79
CA ALA A 91 4.21 6.72 -16.54
C ALA A 91 2.69 6.87 -16.58
N GLY A 92 2.15 7.21 -17.77
CA GLY A 92 0.73 7.42 -18.09
C GLY A 92 -0.29 7.23 -16.96
N GLU A 93 -1.16 6.23 -17.10
CA GLU A 93 -2.13 5.85 -16.07
C GLU A 93 -1.47 4.92 -15.04
N PRO A 94 -1.76 5.09 -13.73
CA PRO A 94 -1.18 4.24 -12.70
C PRO A 94 -1.80 2.85 -12.72
N ALA A 95 -0.97 1.85 -12.40
CA ALA A 95 -1.45 0.48 -12.18
C ALA A 95 -2.52 0.47 -11.08
N THR A 96 -3.58 -0.30 -11.30
CA THR A 96 -4.65 -0.45 -10.33
C THR A 96 -4.32 -1.53 -9.30
N LEU A 97 -5.08 -1.57 -8.22
CA LEU A 97 -4.98 -2.67 -7.25
C LEU A 97 -5.33 -4.02 -7.90
N ALA A 98 -6.31 -4.05 -8.80
CA ALA A 98 -6.68 -5.26 -9.54
C ALA A 98 -5.50 -5.79 -10.37
N ASP A 99 -4.82 -4.91 -11.12
CA ASP A 99 -3.72 -5.31 -12.01
C ASP A 99 -2.60 -6.05 -11.29
N VAL A 100 -2.41 -5.75 -10.01
CA VAL A 100 -1.28 -6.25 -9.22
C VAL A 100 -1.67 -7.42 -8.32
N LEU A 101 -2.92 -7.47 -7.83
CA LEU A 101 -3.39 -8.58 -6.99
C LEU A 101 -3.96 -9.75 -7.80
N GLN A 102 -4.28 -9.54 -9.08
CA GLN A 102 -4.75 -10.61 -9.96
C GLN A 102 -3.81 -11.81 -9.95
N GLY A 103 -4.43 -13.00 -9.99
CA GLY A 103 -3.74 -14.30 -9.96
C GLY A 103 -3.33 -14.77 -8.57
N LEU A 104 -3.43 -13.96 -7.51
CA LEU A 104 -3.18 -14.46 -6.15
C LEU A 104 -4.30 -15.43 -5.71
N PRO A 105 -3.96 -16.54 -5.02
CA PRO A 105 -4.96 -17.45 -4.47
C PRO A 105 -5.92 -16.72 -3.53
N GLN A 106 -7.22 -16.90 -3.70
CA GLN A 106 -8.19 -16.32 -2.78
C GLN A 106 -8.08 -16.98 -1.40
N LEU A 107 -8.23 -16.18 -0.34
CA LEU A 107 -8.16 -16.64 1.04
C LEU A 107 -9.39 -16.22 1.83
N ARG A 108 -9.87 -17.08 2.73
CA ARG A 108 -10.77 -16.66 3.80
C ARG A 108 -10.02 -15.98 4.94
N SER A 109 -10.71 -15.16 5.73
CA SER A 109 -10.21 -14.73 7.05
C SER A 109 -10.07 -15.91 8.02
N GLY A 110 -9.20 -15.75 9.01
CA GLY A 110 -9.24 -16.58 10.21
C GLY A 110 -10.31 -16.08 11.19
N LEU A 111 -10.83 -16.99 12.00
CA LEU A 111 -11.65 -16.63 13.16
C LEU A 111 -10.79 -16.47 14.42
N SER A 112 -11.16 -15.51 15.26
CA SER A 112 -10.57 -15.31 16.58
C SER A 112 -11.64 -15.43 17.66
N ARG A 113 -11.25 -15.90 18.85
CA ARG A 113 -12.14 -16.15 20.01
C ARG A 113 -13.15 -17.29 19.84
N THR A 114 -13.14 -17.95 18.68
CA THR A 114 -13.91 -19.14 18.39
C THR A 114 -13.03 -20.15 17.67
N THR A 115 -13.53 -21.38 17.50
CA THR A 115 -12.86 -22.41 16.70
C THR A 115 -12.78 -21.96 15.25
N ASP A 116 -11.55 -21.89 14.74
CA ASP A 116 -11.28 -21.50 13.36
C ASP A 116 -11.34 -22.73 12.42
N SER A 117 -12.46 -22.88 11.73
CA SER A 117 -12.68 -23.91 10.70
C SER A 117 -13.43 -23.32 9.52
N ASP A 118 -13.36 -23.98 8.37
CA ASP A 118 -13.99 -23.52 7.13
C ASP A 118 -15.51 -23.37 7.29
N ARG A 119 -16.16 -24.38 7.88
CA ARG A 119 -17.60 -24.34 8.19
C ARG A 119 -17.94 -23.21 9.16
N ALA A 120 -17.21 -23.08 10.26
CA ALA A 120 -17.46 -22.02 11.23
C ALA A 120 -17.27 -20.62 10.62
N TRP A 121 -16.32 -20.48 9.70
CA TRP A 121 -16.09 -19.23 8.98
C TRP A 121 -17.23 -18.91 8.03
N GLU A 122 -17.67 -19.88 7.22
CA GLU A 122 -18.84 -19.70 6.35
C GLU A 122 -20.08 -19.30 7.15
N ASP A 123 -20.35 -20.00 8.26
CA ASP A 123 -21.47 -19.71 9.15
C ASP A 123 -21.37 -18.27 9.71
N ALA A 124 -20.17 -17.84 10.12
CA ALA A 124 -19.94 -16.50 10.65
C ALA A 124 -20.12 -15.38 9.60
N VAL A 125 -19.70 -15.61 8.35
CA VAL A 125 -19.88 -14.65 7.26
C VAL A 125 -21.33 -14.61 6.80
N ARG A 126 -22.02 -15.76 6.69
CA ARG A 126 -23.47 -15.79 6.40
C ARG A 126 -24.28 -15.09 7.49
N ALA A 127 -23.99 -15.35 8.76
CA ALA A 127 -24.62 -14.65 9.88
C ALA A 127 -24.35 -13.13 9.84
N SER A 128 -23.18 -12.71 9.35
CA SER A 128 -22.86 -11.30 9.14
C SER A 128 -23.70 -10.68 8.02
N ALA A 129 -23.87 -11.37 6.89
CA ALA A 129 -24.73 -10.95 5.79
C ALA A 129 -26.20 -10.84 6.24
N ASP A 130 -26.71 -11.83 6.98
CA ASP A 130 -28.06 -11.80 7.54
C ASP A 130 -28.27 -10.62 8.50
N ARG A 131 -27.27 -10.34 9.35
CA ARG A 131 -27.32 -9.18 10.25
C ARG A 131 -27.38 -7.87 9.48
N LEU A 132 -26.65 -7.76 8.37
CA LEU A 132 -26.66 -6.57 7.51
C LEU A 132 -28.02 -6.40 6.82
N LEU A 133 -28.57 -7.46 6.26
CA LEU A 133 -29.88 -7.44 5.61
C LEU A 133 -31.01 -7.02 6.57
N LYS A 134 -30.89 -7.41 7.84
CA LYS A 134 -31.84 -7.08 8.93
C LYS A 134 -31.50 -5.79 9.67
N SER A 135 -30.42 -5.09 9.31
CA SER A 135 -29.97 -3.91 10.04
C SER A 135 -30.93 -2.72 9.85
N ASP A 136 -31.08 -1.93 10.91
CA ASP A 136 -31.86 -0.69 10.88
C ASP A 136 -31.09 0.36 10.07
N GLY A 137 -31.69 0.83 8.97
CA GLY A 137 -31.10 1.84 8.10
C GLY A 137 -31.46 1.64 6.63
N PHE A 138 -31.32 2.71 5.84
CA PHE A 138 -31.44 2.60 4.40
C PHE A 138 -30.19 1.92 3.83
N LEU A 139 -30.35 0.70 3.31
CA LEU A 139 -29.37 0.04 2.46
C LEU A 139 -29.86 0.12 1.01
N PRO A 140 -29.09 0.70 0.07
CA PRO A 140 -29.40 0.68 -1.35
C PRO A 140 -29.64 -0.75 -1.85
N SER A 141 -30.59 -0.93 -2.78
CA SER A 141 -30.93 -2.25 -3.32
C SER A 141 -29.70 -3.04 -3.83
N PRO A 142 -28.75 -2.42 -4.58
CA PRO A 142 -27.56 -3.16 -5.03
C PRO A 142 -26.71 -3.75 -3.90
N MET A 143 -26.66 -3.09 -2.73
CA MET A 143 -25.95 -3.65 -1.57
C MET A 143 -26.71 -4.82 -0.95
N ARG A 144 -28.04 -4.72 -0.86
CA ARG A 144 -28.88 -5.82 -0.36
C ARG A 144 -28.75 -7.06 -1.23
N ASP A 145 -28.81 -6.87 -2.55
CA ASP A 145 -28.66 -7.95 -3.52
C ASP A 145 -27.29 -8.64 -3.37
N GLU A 146 -26.22 -7.85 -3.18
CA GLU A 146 -24.88 -8.40 -2.99
C GLU A 146 -24.72 -9.15 -1.66
N PHE A 147 -25.29 -8.64 -0.55
CA PHE A 147 -25.30 -9.38 0.71
C PHE A 147 -26.08 -10.69 0.61
N ALA A 148 -27.24 -10.68 -0.05
CA ALA A 148 -28.04 -11.88 -0.27
C ALA A 148 -27.31 -12.90 -1.14
N ARG A 149 -26.64 -12.44 -2.21
CA ARG A 149 -25.81 -13.28 -3.08
C ARG A 149 -24.69 -13.95 -2.30
N ILE A 150 -23.94 -13.20 -1.49
CA ILE A 150 -22.88 -13.75 -0.64
C ILE A 150 -23.46 -14.75 0.35
N ALA A 151 -24.58 -14.43 1.01
CA ALA A 151 -25.23 -15.33 1.96
C ALA A 151 -25.66 -16.67 1.35
N ALA A 152 -25.96 -16.71 0.04
CA ALA A 152 -26.32 -17.93 -0.69
C ALA A 152 -25.08 -18.67 -1.23
N GLU A 153 -24.18 -17.94 -1.90
CA GLU A 153 -23.14 -18.51 -2.75
C GLU A 153 -21.80 -18.72 -2.05
N LEU A 154 -21.57 -18.13 -0.87
CA LEU A 154 -20.27 -18.20 -0.18
C LEU A 154 -19.73 -19.62 -0.12
N ARG A 155 -18.47 -19.80 -0.47
CA ARG A 155 -17.71 -21.04 -0.28
C ARG A 155 -16.33 -20.68 0.22
N THR A 156 -15.77 -21.52 1.07
CA THR A 156 -14.38 -21.36 1.51
C THR A 156 -13.44 -21.52 0.31
N PRO A 157 -12.50 -20.58 0.10
CA PRO A 157 -11.49 -20.74 -0.95
C PRO A 157 -10.63 -21.99 -0.74
N ALA A 158 -10.18 -22.62 -1.84
CA ALA A 158 -9.35 -23.82 -1.78
C ALA A 158 -8.05 -23.65 -0.99
N SER A 159 -7.50 -22.43 -0.95
CA SER A 159 -6.32 -22.09 -0.16
C SER A 159 -6.61 -21.83 1.32
N GLY A 160 -7.87 -21.89 1.76
CA GLY A 160 -8.27 -21.64 3.14
C GLY A 160 -7.76 -20.30 3.64
N ARG A 161 -6.92 -20.32 4.69
CA ARG A 161 -6.27 -19.12 5.25
C ARG A 161 -4.94 -18.76 4.61
N GLY A 162 -4.50 -19.56 3.65
CA GLY A 162 -3.17 -19.48 3.06
C GLY A 162 -2.10 -19.91 4.06
N GLY A 163 -0.92 -19.31 3.94
CA GLY A 163 0.21 -19.66 4.79
C GLY A 163 1.49 -18.96 4.39
N ARG A 164 2.60 -19.41 4.99
CA ARG A 164 3.94 -18.93 4.61
C ARG A 164 4.31 -19.27 3.17
N PHE A 165 3.77 -20.37 2.65
CA PHE A 165 3.84 -20.77 1.25
C PHE A 165 2.47 -21.35 0.85
N VAL A 166 1.90 -20.83 -0.23
CA VAL A 166 0.64 -21.31 -0.81
C VAL A 166 0.94 -21.81 -2.23
N PRO A 167 0.79 -23.10 -2.52
CA PRO A 167 1.01 -23.62 -3.87
C PRO A 167 0.15 -22.89 -4.90
N ALA A 168 0.78 -22.45 -5.99
CA ALA A 168 0.13 -21.76 -7.09
C ALA A 168 1.03 -21.81 -8.34
N THR A 169 0.50 -22.27 -9.46
CA THR A 169 1.26 -22.49 -10.69
C THR A 169 0.90 -21.50 -11.81
N GLU A 170 -0.14 -20.68 -11.63
CA GLU A 170 -0.68 -19.80 -12.68
C GLU A 170 -0.79 -18.33 -12.21
N LEU A 171 0.28 -17.80 -11.63
CA LEU A 171 0.33 -16.38 -11.25
C LEU A 171 0.41 -15.51 -12.52
N SER A 172 -0.56 -14.63 -12.71
CA SER A 172 -0.68 -13.77 -13.89
C SER A 172 -1.17 -12.36 -13.53
N PRO A 173 -0.37 -11.55 -12.81
CA PRO A 173 -0.69 -10.14 -12.64
C PRO A 173 -0.65 -9.42 -13.99
N LEU A 174 -1.50 -8.42 -14.19
CA LEU A 174 -1.56 -7.64 -15.43
C LEU A 174 -0.46 -6.58 -15.51
N TYR A 175 0.03 -6.11 -14.34
CA TYR A 175 1.10 -5.13 -14.27
C TYR A 175 2.45 -5.80 -14.02
N GLU A 176 3.40 -5.59 -14.93
CA GLU A 176 4.80 -6.06 -14.82
C GLU A 176 4.93 -7.55 -14.43
N PRO A 177 4.31 -8.51 -15.16
CA PRO A 177 4.31 -9.92 -14.76
C PRO A 177 5.71 -10.52 -14.64
N SER A 178 6.65 -10.13 -15.51
CA SER A 178 8.05 -10.56 -15.45
C SER A 178 8.82 -10.00 -14.26
N TRP A 179 8.30 -8.94 -13.61
CA TRP A 179 8.85 -8.42 -12.38
C TRP A 179 8.36 -9.20 -11.16
N PHE A 180 7.06 -9.53 -11.11
CA PHE A 180 6.47 -10.19 -9.95
C PHE A 180 6.73 -11.70 -9.94
N VAL A 181 6.52 -12.37 -11.08
CA VAL A 181 6.44 -13.83 -11.13
C VAL A 181 7.81 -14.42 -11.45
N ASP A 182 8.27 -15.30 -10.55
CA ASP A 182 9.44 -16.13 -10.77
C ASP A 182 8.96 -17.56 -11.10
N PRO A 183 9.16 -18.06 -12.34
CA PRO A 183 8.65 -19.37 -12.75
C PRO A 183 9.30 -20.53 -11.99
N LYS A 184 10.38 -20.30 -11.25
CA LYS A 184 11.02 -21.33 -10.41
C LYS A 184 10.32 -21.52 -9.07
N ILE A 185 9.38 -20.65 -8.72
CA ILE A 185 8.64 -20.70 -7.47
C ILE A 185 7.20 -21.06 -7.79
N GLU A 186 6.84 -22.31 -7.52
CA GLU A 186 5.50 -22.88 -7.75
C GLU A 186 4.52 -22.50 -6.63
N GLY A 187 4.54 -21.24 -6.19
CA GLY A 187 3.63 -20.75 -5.17
C GLY A 187 3.88 -19.33 -4.72
N VAL A 188 3.13 -18.95 -3.69
CA VAL A 188 3.09 -17.59 -3.16
C VAL A 188 3.61 -17.57 -1.73
N LEU A 189 4.63 -16.76 -1.49
CA LEU A 189 5.26 -16.58 -0.19
C LEU A 189 4.51 -15.55 0.67
N ASN A 190 4.42 -15.78 1.99
CA ASN A 190 3.86 -14.86 2.99
C ASN A 190 2.39 -14.43 2.70
N HIS A 191 1.59 -15.31 2.11
CA HIS A 191 0.19 -15.05 1.78
C HIS A 191 -0.73 -15.74 2.77
N GLU A 192 -0.88 -15.14 3.94
CA GLU A 192 -1.65 -15.70 5.06
C GLU A 192 -2.58 -14.65 5.66
N SER A 193 -3.85 -15.02 5.87
CA SER A 193 -4.85 -14.18 6.51
C SER A 193 -4.75 -14.20 8.04
N ARG A 194 -5.12 -13.09 8.68
CA ARG A 194 -5.20 -12.98 10.14
C ARG A 194 -6.56 -13.41 10.69
N GLY A 195 -6.58 -13.70 11.98
CA GLY A 195 -7.81 -13.87 12.75
C GLY A 195 -8.57 -12.56 12.91
N HIS A 196 -9.89 -12.64 12.80
CA HIS A 196 -10.84 -11.55 13.02
C HIS A 196 -11.96 -12.00 13.95
N MET A 197 -12.55 -11.05 14.67
CA MET A 197 -13.73 -11.31 15.51
C MET A 197 -14.97 -11.20 14.61
N SER A 198 -16.06 -11.88 14.97
CA SER A 198 -17.28 -11.90 14.15
C SER A 198 -17.82 -10.50 13.84
N GLU A 199 -17.71 -9.55 14.76
CA GLU A 199 -18.14 -8.17 14.52
C GLU A 199 -17.30 -7.46 13.45
N ASP A 200 -16.00 -7.76 13.37
CA ASP A 200 -15.14 -7.20 12.32
C ASP A 200 -15.44 -7.81 10.97
N LEU A 201 -15.81 -9.10 10.90
CA LEU A 201 -16.27 -9.72 9.66
C LEU A 201 -17.50 -8.99 9.11
N THR A 202 -18.46 -8.65 9.97
CA THR A 202 -19.63 -7.87 9.54
C THR A 202 -19.24 -6.50 8.99
N ARG A 203 -18.30 -5.80 9.64
CA ARG A 203 -17.83 -4.49 9.16
C ARG A 203 -17.05 -4.60 7.85
N TYR A 204 -16.27 -5.66 7.68
CA TYR A 204 -15.47 -5.88 6.47
C TYR A 204 -16.34 -6.24 5.29
N LEU A 205 -17.33 -7.11 5.51
CA LEU A 205 -18.34 -7.45 4.53
C LEU A 205 -19.09 -6.19 4.06
N PHE A 206 -19.56 -5.38 5.01
CA PHE A 206 -20.19 -4.09 4.70
C PHE A 206 -19.26 -3.19 3.89
N ALA A 207 -18.03 -2.97 4.36
CA ALA A 207 -17.10 -2.05 3.71
C ALA A 207 -16.72 -2.50 2.30
N ALA A 208 -16.54 -3.81 2.07
CA ALA A 208 -16.22 -4.36 0.76
C ALA A 208 -17.39 -4.23 -0.22
N VAL A 209 -18.61 -4.56 0.20
CA VAL A 209 -19.82 -4.37 -0.63
C VAL A 209 -20.06 -2.89 -0.91
N PHE A 210 -19.92 -2.04 0.10
CA PHE A 210 -20.04 -0.60 -0.04
C PHE A 210 -19.04 -0.06 -1.05
N GLY A 211 -17.76 -0.44 -0.94
CA GLY A 211 -16.70 -0.03 -1.86
C GLY A 211 -16.98 -0.44 -3.31
N ARG A 212 -17.52 -1.64 -3.49
CA ARG A 212 -17.93 -2.17 -4.81
C ARG A 212 -19.09 -1.39 -5.42
N VAL A 213 -20.08 -0.99 -4.62
CA VAL A 213 -21.29 -0.31 -5.11
C VAL A 213 -21.07 1.20 -5.28
N GLU A 214 -20.48 1.84 -4.28
CA GLU A 214 -20.35 3.31 -4.20
C GLU A 214 -19.02 3.83 -4.78
N GLN A 215 -18.11 2.94 -5.16
CA GLN A 215 -16.79 3.28 -5.73
C GLN A 215 -15.98 4.23 -4.83
N ARG A 216 -16.21 4.14 -3.52
CA ARG A 216 -15.48 4.83 -2.45
C ARG A 216 -15.51 3.97 -1.18
N SER A 217 -14.53 4.16 -0.30
CA SER A 217 -14.59 3.54 1.03
C SER A 217 -15.67 4.19 1.89
N PRO A 218 -16.36 3.45 2.77
CA PRO A 218 -17.28 4.04 3.73
C PRO A 218 -16.52 4.86 4.78
N THR A 219 -17.19 5.87 5.31
CA THR A 219 -16.88 6.56 6.56
C THR A 219 -17.75 6.00 7.67
N LEU A 220 -17.47 6.33 8.94
CA LEU A 220 -18.29 5.91 10.08
C LEU A 220 -19.76 6.35 9.96
N ALA A 221 -20.06 7.44 9.24
CA ALA A 221 -21.44 7.90 9.03
C ALA A 221 -22.23 7.00 8.06
N ASP A 222 -21.54 6.24 7.21
CA ASP A 222 -22.17 5.34 6.24
C ASP A 222 -22.57 4.00 6.90
N PHE A 223 -21.99 3.63 8.05
CA PHE A 223 -22.29 2.36 8.71
C PHE A 223 -23.66 2.39 9.41
N PRO A 224 -24.44 1.29 9.33
CA PRO A 224 -25.60 1.08 10.19
C PRO A 224 -25.24 1.27 11.68
N THR A 225 -26.13 1.91 12.44
CA THR A 225 -25.86 2.32 13.83
C THR A 225 -25.45 1.14 14.73
N GLY A 226 -26.06 -0.03 14.54
CA GLY A 226 -25.74 -1.26 15.27
C GLY A 226 -24.36 -1.86 14.97
N LEU A 227 -23.66 -1.40 13.93
CA LEU A 227 -22.33 -1.86 13.56
C LEU A 227 -21.20 -0.93 14.02
N LEU A 228 -21.55 0.25 14.52
CA LEU A 228 -20.58 1.19 15.05
C LEU A 228 -19.84 0.57 16.26
N PRO A 229 -18.52 0.75 16.38
CA PRO A 229 -17.78 0.23 17.53
C PRO A 229 -18.28 0.81 18.86
N ASN A 230 -18.37 -0.02 19.91
CA ASN A 230 -18.67 0.41 21.28
C ASN A 230 -17.51 1.23 21.86
N HIS A 231 -17.41 2.51 21.50
CA HIS A 231 -16.49 3.44 22.13
C HIS A 231 -17.27 4.65 22.66
N ARG A 232 -16.94 5.08 23.89
CA ARG A 232 -17.40 6.34 24.52
C ARG A 232 -17.19 7.59 23.64
N ASN A 233 -16.40 7.48 22.56
CA ASN A 233 -15.99 8.55 21.66
C ASN A 233 -16.70 8.55 20.29
N VAL A 234 -17.73 7.72 20.03
CA VAL A 234 -18.49 7.81 18.76
C VAL A 234 -19.09 9.21 18.57
N ARG A 235 -19.58 9.84 19.65
CA ARG A 235 -20.06 11.23 19.63
C ARG A 235 -18.97 12.26 19.34
N SER A 236 -17.70 11.99 19.66
CA SER A 236 -16.58 12.90 19.36
C SER A 236 -15.96 12.63 17.98
N ALA A 237 -15.93 11.38 17.50
CA ALA A 237 -15.49 11.00 16.15
C ALA A 237 -16.49 11.42 15.06
N LEU A 238 -17.79 11.51 15.39
CA LEU A 238 -18.80 12.14 14.52
C LEU A 238 -18.69 13.67 14.48
N ARG A 239 -18.01 14.30 15.46
CA ARG A 239 -17.82 15.76 15.54
C ARG A 239 -16.41 16.23 15.13
N GLY A 240 -15.43 15.35 15.10
CA GLY A 240 -14.03 15.66 14.79
C GLY A 240 -13.51 14.77 13.68
N SER A 241 -12.88 15.40 12.67
CA SER A 241 -12.34 14.79 11.44
C SER A 241 -11.25 13.73 11.61
N LEU A 242 -10.87 13.41 12.85
CA LEU A 242 -9.85 12.43 13.17
C LEU A 242 -10.58 11.11 13.49
N PHE A 243 -10.38 10.07 12.68
CA PHE A 243 -10.94 8.71 12.81
C PHE A 243 -12.31 8.42 12.17
N SER A 244 -12.82 9.27 11.28
CA SER A 244 -14.04 8.95 10.50
C SER A 244 -13.84 7.83 9.46
N ASP A 245 -12.59 7.48 9.12
CA ASP A 245 -12.22 6.53 8.06
C ASP A 245 -11.59 5.23 8.60
N ARG A 246 -11.91 4.84 9.84
CA ARG A 246 -11.30 3.67 10.54
C ARG A 246 -11.37 2.35 9.76
N PHE A 247 -12.46 2.11 9.04
CA PHE A 247 -12.69 0.90 8.25
C PHE A 247 -12.55 1.24 6.78
N ARG A 248 -11.33 1.09 6.25
CA ARG A 248 -11.00 1.48 4.89
C ARG A 248 -10.82 0.27 3.99
N VAL A 249 -11.71 0.13 3.02
CA VAL A 249 -11.58 -0.85 1.93
C VAL A 249 -10.70 -0.26 0.84
N GLN A 250 -9.84 -1.09 0.26
CA GLN A 250 -9.16 -0.71 -0.97
C GLN A 250 -10.10 -0.92 -2.17
N LEU A 251 -9.86 -0.22 -3.27
CA LEU A 251 -10.71 -0.28 -4.46
C LEU A 251 -9.92 -0.88 -5.62
N LEU A 252 -10.58 -1.72 -6.42
CA LEU A 252 -9.95 -2.51 -7.48
C LEU A 252 -9.48 -1.66 -8.66
N ASP A 253 -10.23 -0.61 -8.99
CA ASP A 253 -10.14 0.22 -10.20
C ASP A 253 -9.11 1.34 -10.13
N ARG A 254 -8.36 1.43 -9.02
CA ARG A 254 -7.41 2.53 -8.78
C ARG A 254 -6.22 2.08 -7.94
N PRO A 255 -5.17 2.91 -7.84
CA PRO A 255 -4.04 2.62 -6.97
C PRO A 255 -4.47 2.43 -5.52
N SER A 256 -3.77 1.55 -4.82
CA SER A 256 -3.98 1.37 -3.39
C SER A 256 -3.66 2.65 -2.61
N THR A 257 -4.25 2.77 -1.42
CA THR A 257 -3.84 3.79 -0.46
C THR A 257 -2.41 3.52 0.03
N THR A 258 -1.74 4.54 0.57
CA THR A 258 -0.37 4.36 1.05
C THR A 258 -0.26 3.18 2.03
N VAL A 259 0.57 2.19 1.72
CA VAL A 259 0.90 1.05 2.58
C VAL A 259 1.89 1.51 3.65
N THR A 260 1.39 1.81 4.84
CA THR A 260 2.22 2.28 5.96
C THR A 260 2.70 1.11 6.83
N SER A 261 3.74 1.31 7.64
CA SER A 261 4.14 0.30 8.64
C SER A 261 3.09 0.06 9.73
N HIS A 262 2.12 0.98 9.85
CA HIS A 262 1.00 0.87 10.77
C HIS A 262 -0.05 -0.18 10.34
N ILE A 263 -0.02 -0.70 9.10
CA ILE A 263 -0.84 -1.86 8.70
C ILE A 263 -0.71 -3.05 9.68
N SER A 264 0.43 -3.14 10.37
CA SER A 264 0.71 -4.11 11.42
C SER A 264 -0.21 -4.00 12.65
N LYS A 265 -0.78 -2.81 12.91
CA LYS A 265 -1.70 -2.50 14.01
C LYS A 265 -3.11 -2.18 13.49
N ASP A 266 -3.19 -1.42 12.41
CA ASP A 266 -4.42 -0.86 11.83
C ASP A 266 -4.91 -1.68 10.63
N GLY A 267 -5.11 -2.99 10.83
CA GLY A 267 -5.59 -3.89 9.78
C GLY A 267 -6.97 -3.50 9.21
N HIS A 268 -7.76 -2.72 9.95
CA HIS A 268 -9.05 -2.18 9.51
C HIS A 268 -8.91 -1.13 8.40
N TYR A 269 -7.72 -0.54 8.21
CA TYR A 269 -7.47 0.46 7.18
C TYR A 269 -7.14 -0.13 5.80
N TYR A 270 -6.94 -1.45 5.75
CA TYR A 270 -6.51 -2.18 4.55
C TYR A 270 -7.41 -3.39 4.35
N ILE A 271 -8.72 -3.17 4.29
CA ILE A 271 -9.71 -4.22 4.03
C ILE A 271 -9.60 -4.65 2.56
N HIS A 272 -9.59 -5.96 2.34
CA HIS A 272 -9.54 -6.56 1.01
C HIS A 272 -10.85 -6.25 0.24
N PRO A 273 -10.79 -5.89 -1.06
CA PRO A 273 -11.96 -5.44 -1.82
C PRO A 273 -12.98 -6.54 -2.11
N ASP A 274 -12.57 -7.81 -2.09
CA ASP A 274 -13.48 -8.93 -2.29
C ASP A 274 -14.31 -9.22 -1.02
N PRO A 275 -15.63 -8.97 -1.04
CA PRO A 275 -16.49 -9.19 0.10
C PRO A 275 -16.54 -10.66 0.55
N ALA A 276 -16.36 -11.61 -0.36
CA ALA A 276 -16.39 -13.03 -0.01
C ALA A 276 -15.19 -13.45 0.86
N GLN A 277 -14.10 -12.68 0.87
CA GLN A 277 -12.90 -13.01 1.63
C GLN A 277 -12.91 -12.44 3.06
N CYS A 278 -13.71 -11.41 3.34
CA CYS A 278 -13.96 -10.83 4.67
C CYS A 278 -12.70 -10.66 5.54
N ARG A 279 -11.63 -10.05 4.99
CA ARG A 279 -10.31 -9.95 5.64
C ARG A 279 -9.61 -8.63 5.35
N SER A 280 -8.55 -8.35 6.09
CA SER A 280 -7.55 -7.35 5.67
C SER A 280 -6.57 -7.93 4.64
N LEU A 281 -5.84 -7.07 3.94
CA LEU A 281 -4.73 -7.46 3.07
C LEU A 281 -3.68 -8.26 3.85
N THR A 282 -3.16 -9.30 3.23
CA THR A 282 -2.02 -10.12 3.66
C THR A 282 -0.70 -9.37 3.48
N VAL A 283 0.38 -9.93 4.04
CA VAL A 283 1.74 -9.40 3.83
C VAL A 283 2.10 -9.41 2.34
N ARG A 284 1.83 -10.52 1.63
CA ARG A 284 2.09 -10.61 0.19
C ARG A 284 1.35 -9.56 -0.63
N GLU A 285 0.07 -9.33 -0.38
CA GLU A 285 -0.68 -8.32 -1.13
C GLU A 285 -0.12 -6.92 -0.88
N ALA A 286 0.18 -6.58 0.38
CA ALA A 286 0.84 -5.33 0.72
C ALA A 286 2.24 -5.22 0.07
N ALA A 287 2.97 -6.33 -0.04
CA ALA A 287 4.27 -6.38 -0.68
C ALA A 287 4.17 -6.17 -2.20
N ARG A 288 3.20 -6.78 -2.88
CA ARG A 288 2.96 -6.53 -4.30
C ARG A 288 2.54 -5.08 -4.58
N LEU A 289 1.70 -4.47 -3.73
CA LEU A 289 1.37 -3.04 -3.80
C LEU A 289 2.60 -2.12 -3.56
N GLN A 290 3.58 -2.62 -2.82
CA GLN A 290 4.90 -2.01 -2.69
C GLN A 290 5.86 -2.42 -3.80
N THR A 291 5.43 -3.15 -4.82
CA THR A 291 6.23 -3.64 -5.96
C THR A 291 7.37 -4.60 -5.58
N PHE A 292 7.27 -5.30 -4.45
CA PHE A 292 8.17 -6.41 -4.17
C PHE A 292 7.88 -7.58 -5.12
N PRO A 293 8.91 -8.21 -5.69
CA PRO A 293 8.72 -9.44 -6.46
C PRO A 293 8.21 -10.57 -5.57
N ASP A 294 7.53 -11.56 -6.15
CA ASP A 294 6.95 -12.66 -5.38
C ASP A 294 7.98 -13.59 -4.76
N ASN A 295 9.19 -13.60 -5.32
CA ASN A 295 10.34 -14.33 -4.80
C ASN A 295 11.02 -13.68 -3.59
N TYR A 296 10.57 -12.49 -3.16
CA TYR A 296 11.08 -11.87 -1.94
C TYR A 296 10.37 -12.44 -0.70
N PHE A 297 11.12 -13.14 0.15
CA PHE A 297 10.60 -13.72 1.40
C PHE A 297 10.74 -12.76 2.58
N PHE A 298 9.68 -12.62 3.38
CA PHE A 298 9.71 -11.80 4.60
C PHE A 298 9.84 -12.68 5.84
N GLU A 299 10.85 -12.38 6.67
CA GLU A 299 11.13 -13.09 7.91
C GLU A 299 10.54 -12.44 9.15
N GLY A 300 10.47 -13.23 10.23
CA GLY A 300 10.01 -12.82 11.54
C GLY A 300 8.48 -12.87 11.70
N PRO A 301 7.96 -12.42 12.85
CA PRO A 301 6.51 -12.41 13.12
C PRO A 301 5.76 -11.54 12.12
N ARG A 302 4.50 -11.88 11.81
CA ARG A 302 3.66 -11.17 10.83
C ARG A 302 3.65 -9.64 11.01
N THR A 303 3.53 -9.16 12.25
CA THR A 303 3.58 -7.73 12.58
C THR A 303 4.88 -7.07 12.09
N LYS A 304 6.03 -7.75 12.24
CA LYS A 304 7.33 -7.26 11.77
C LYS A 304 7.46 -7.33 10.25
N GLN A 305 6.88 -8.34 9.61
CA GLN A 305 6.84 -8.43 8.14
C GLN A 305 6.10 -7.22 7.54
N TYR A 306 4.93 -6.87 8.09
CA TYR A 306 4.20 -5.66 7.69
C TYR A 306 4.99 -4.36 7.91
N VAL A 307 5.76 -4.27 9.00
CA VAL A 307 6.63 -3.11 9.24
C VAL A 307 7.73 -3.00 8.17
N GLN A 308 8.34 -4.12 7.79
CA GLN A 308 9.33 -4.16 6.69
C GLN A 308 8.71 -3.66 5.39
N VAL A 309 7.56 -4.21 4.99
CA VAL A 309 6.83 -3.82 3.77
C VAL A 309 6.45 -2.33 3.79
N GLY A 310 5.87 -1.85 4.89
CA GLY A 310 5.36 -0.47 4.97
C GLY A 310 6.45 0.60 5.03
N ASN A 311 7.62 0.29 5.58
CA ASN A 311 8.77 1.21 5.65
C ASN A 311 9.61 1.24 4.37
N ALA A 312 9.53 0.19 3.54
CA ALA A 312 10.31 0.07 2.32
C ALA A 312 9.98 1.15 1.28
N VAL A 313 10.99 1.51 0.48
CA VAL A 313 10.79 2.18 -0.81
C VAL A 313 10.35 1.11 -1.81
N PRO A 314 9.34 1.37 -2.66
CA PRO A 314 8.93 0.38 -3.66
C PRO A 314 10.10 -0.08 -4.52
N PRO A 315 10.41 -1.40 -4.65
CA PRO A 315 11.56 -1.86 -5.42
C PRO A 315 11.57 -1.44 -6.90
N LEU A 316 10.42 -1.37 -7.58
CA LEU A 316 10.38 -0.82 -8.94
C LEU A 316 10.79 0.66 -8.99
N LEU A 317 10.34 1.46 -8.03
CA LEU A 317 10.75 2.87 -7.92
C LEU A 317 12.26 2.97 -7.64
N ALA A 318 12.77 2.16 -6.72
CA ALA A 318 14.19 2.11 -6.41
C ALA A 318 15.03 1.72 -7.65
N ARG A 319 14.56 0.75 -8.45
CA ARG A 319 15.21 0.36 -9.71
C ARG A 319 15.24 1.51 -10.72
N ARG A 320 14.13 2.23 -10.92
CA ARG A 320 14.07 3.38 -11.82
C ARG A 320 15.03 4.49 -11.41
N ILE A 321 15.10 4.78 -10.11
CA ILE A 321 16.08 5.73 -9.54
C ILE A 321 17.51 5.24 -9.81
N ALA A 322 17.79 3.97 -9.59
CA ALA A 322 19.11 3.40 -9.81
C ALA A 322 19.55 3.52 -11.29
N CYS A 323 18.65 3.26 -12.24
CA CYS A 323 18.95 3.40 -13.67
C CYS A 323 19.35 4.83 -14.03
N VAL A 324 18.55 5.84 -13.67
CA VAL A 324 18.87 7.24 -14.03
C VAL A 324 20.16 7.73 -13.38
N LEU A 325 20.47 7.25 -12.17
CA LEU A 325 21.74 7.55 -11.51
C LEU A 325 22.91 6.86 -12.18
N ALA A 326 22.76 5.61 -12.60
CA ALA A 326 23.81 4.86 -13.28
C ALA A 326 24.15 5.53 -14.63
N ASP A 327 23.15 5.96 -15.39
CA ASP A 327 23.34 6.68 -16.67
C ASP A 327 24.03 8.03 -16.46
N ALA A 328 23.53 8.82 -15.49
CA ALA A 328 24.09 10.12 -15.15
C ALA A 328 25.53 10.04 -14.63
N LEU A 329 25.90 8.95 -13.97
CA LEU A 329 27.26 8.70 -13.50
C LEU A 329 28.14 7.97 -14.54
N GLY A 330 27.59 7.54 -15.67
CA GLY A 330 28.33 6.82 -16.71
C GLY A 330 28.75 5.40 -16.30
N LEU A 331 27.94 4.74 -15.47
CA LEU A 331 28.18 3.39 -14.96
C LEU A 331 27.58 2.29 -15.85
N VAL A 332 26.67 2.65 -16.76
CA VAL A 332 26.13 1.74 -17.78
C VAL A 332 26.93 1.98 -19.07
N PRO A 333 27.51 0.93 -19.71
CA PRO A 333 28.09 1.07 -21.04
C PRO A 333 26.99 1.50 -22.02
N SER A 334 27.24 2.58 -22.74
CA SER A 334 26.37 3.13 -23.80
C SER A 334 26.07 2.12 -24.90
#